data_AF-A0A0N0E1G5-F1
#
_entry.id   AF-A0A0N0E1G5-F1
#
_cell.length_a   1.000
_cell.length_b   1.000
_cell.length_c   1.000
_cell.angle_alpha   90.00
_cell.angle_beta   90.00
_cell.angle_gamma   90.00
#
_symmetry.space_group_name_H-M   'P 1'
#
loop_
_entity.id
_entity.type
_entity.pdbx_description
1 polymer ?
#
loop_
_entity_poly.entity_id
_entity_poly.type
_entity_poly.pdbx_seq_one_letter_code
_entity_poly.pdbx_strand_id
1 'polypeptide(L)'
;MHPLNLAVAFQIMNNIKTGQLRNCLAMGFEEKDLQTLIDPRCMGALVNSPVPWFKVLVDGDVVQRLLSRTRDSDEEEQISRALRLGASSPMILELFGLSPKEVAIRRTMLGIPYRKGRWPTVSQDGEMRLWGHWVRLTKELDTDTQDPRSVLQVAMLMTECEPTLNLAMVWSLIRGWIDEELV
;
A
#
# COMPACT_ATOMS: atom_id res chain seq x y z
N MET A 1 -26.77 2.00 20.32
CA MET A 1 -26.00 3.22 20.01
C MET A 1 -25.12 2.95 18.79
N HIS A 2 -25.27 3.72 17.72
CA HIS A 2 -24.43 3.57 16.53
C HIS A 2 -23.11 4.34 16.72
N PRO A 3 -21.91 3.74 16.58
CA PRO A 3 -20.64 4.41 16.86
C PRO A 3 -20.43 5.71 16.07
N LEU A 4 -20.89 5.75 14.81
CA LEU A 4 -20.77 6.95 14.00
C LEU A 4 -21.72 8.08 14.47
N ASN A 5 -22.87 7.77 15.10
CA ASN A 5 -23.74 8.80 15.66
C ASN A 5 -23.03 9.57 16.77
N LEU A 6 -22.30 8.85 17.63
CA LEU A 6 -21.50 9.45 18.68
C LEU A 6 -20.40 10.34 18.08
N ALA A 7 -19.70 9.87 17.05
CA ALA A 7 -18.62 10.62 16.41
C ALA A 7 -19.12 11.94 15.80
N VAL A 8 -20.22 11.90 15.03
CA VAL A 8 -20.76 13.11 14.38
C VAL A 8 -21.37 14.05 15.43
N ALA A 9 -22.11 13.53 16.42
CA ALA A 9 -22.63 14.33 17.52
C ALA A 9 -21.53 15.05 18.30
N PHE A 10 -20.42 14.36 18.61
CA PHE A 10 -19.27 14.95 19.28
C PHE A 10 -18.65 16.07 18.44
N GLN A 11 -18.49 15.87 17.13
CA GLN A 11 -17.97 16.89 16.23
C GLN A 11 -18.86 18.14 16.19
N ILE A 12 -20.19 17.97 16.11
CA ILE A 12 -21.16 19.08 16.16
C ILE A 12 -21.04 19.84 17.47
N MET A 13 -21.03 19.13 18.61
CA MET A 13 -20.88 19.74 19.93
C MET A 13 -19.57 20.54 20.05
N ASN A 14 -18.47 20.00 19.53
CA ASN A 14 -17.19 20.69 19.53
C ASN A 14 -17.23 21.96 18.67
N ASN A 15 -17.84 21.89 17.48
CA ASN A 15 -17.99 23.05 16.61
C ASN A 15 -18.86 24.14 17.23
N ILE A 16 -19.96 23.79 17.91
CA ILE A 16 -20.82 24.73 18.63
C ILE A 16 -20.03 25.40 19.77
N LYS A 17 -19.32 24.61 20.60
CA LYS A 17 -18.52 25.13 21.73
C LYS A 17 -17.38 26.06 21.29
N THR A 18 -16.77 25.78 20.14
CA THR A 18 -15.64 26.56 19.60
C THR A 18 -16.07 27.70 18.68
N GLY A 19 -17.39 27.91 18.49
CA GLY A 19 -17.92 28.96 17.62
C GLY A 19 -17.78 28.67 16.12
N GLN A 20 -17.41 27.45 15.73
CA GLN A 20 -17.24 27.03 14.34
C GLN A 20 -18.58 26.64 13.67
N LEU A 21 -19.60 27.50 13.79
CA LEU A 21 -20.97 27.20 13.31
C LEU A 21 -21.03 26.95 11.78
N ARG A 22 -20.14 27.60 11.02
CA ARG A 22 -20.01 27.39 9.56
C ARG A 22 -19.75 25.94 9.20
N ASN A 23 -18.99 25.21 10.02
CA ASN A 23 -18.70 23.79 9.79
C ASN A 23 -19.94 22.94 9.99
N CYS A 24 -20.82 23.31 10.93
CA CYS A 24 -22.10 22.62 11.11
C CYS A 24 -23.06 22.87 9.95
N LEU A 25 -23.12 24.11 9.43
CA LEU A 25 -23.90 24.42 8.23
C LEU A 25 -23.38 23.65 7.00
N ALA A 26 -22.07 23.53 6.85
CA ALA A 26 -21.45 22.74 5.77
C ALA A 26 -21.76 21.23 5.88
N MET A 27 -22.06 20.72 7.09
CA MET A 27 -22.55 19.35 7.30
C MET A 27 -24.04 19.18 6.95
N GLY A 28 -24.75 20.26 6.60
CA GLY A 28 -26.15 20.24 6.18
C GLY A 28 -27.16 20.58 7.28
N PHE A 29 -26.71 21.06 8.45
CA PHE A 29 -27.62 21.57 9.49
C PHE A 29 -28.09 22.98 9.17
N GLU A 30 -29.30 23.31 9.62
CA GLU A 30 -29.80 24.69 9.62
C GLU A 30 -29.54 25.38 10.97
N GLU A 31 -29.56 26.71 11.01
CA GLU A 31 -29.33 27.48 12.25
C GLU A 31 -30.32 27.11 13.37
N LYS A 32 -31.58 26.84 13.02
CA LYS A 32 -32.61 26.39 13.96
C LYS A 32 -32.28 25.04 14.60
N ASP A 33 -31.63 24.15 13.84
CA ASP A 33 -31.21 22.84 14.34
C ASP A 33 -30.09 23.05 15.35
N LEU A 34 -29.13 23.93 15.05
CA LEU A 34 -28.02 24.25 15.96
C LEU A 34 -28.52 24.86 17.28
N GLN A 35 -29.51 25.76 17.24
CA GLN A 35 -30.13 26.30 18.45
C GLN A 35 -30.77 25.20 19.31
N THR A 36 -31.43 24.23 18.66
CA THR A 36 -32.06 23.09 19.35
C THR A 36 -31.01 22.16 19.96
N LEU A 37 -29.88 21.95 19.26
CA LEU A 37 -28.81 21.05 19.68
C LEU A 37 -27.93 21.59 20.81
N ILE A 38 -28.11 22.85 21.22
CA ILE A 38 -27.52 23.38 22.46
C ILE A 38 -28.10 22.65 23.68
N ASP A 39 -29.36 22.21 23.61
CA ASP A 39 -29.96 21.42 24.68
C ASP A 39 -29.32 20.01 24.74
N PRO A 40 -28.68 19.65 25.87
CA PRO A 40 -28.06 18.33 26.03
C PRO A 40 -29.03 17.16 25.82
N ARG A 41 -30.33 17.36 26.05
CA ARG A 41 -31.37 16.33 25.84
C ARG A 41 -31.55 16.02 24.35
N CYS A 42 -31.59 17.06 23.52
CA CYS A 42 -31.69 16.93 22.06
C CYS A 42 -30.43 16.26 21.49
N MET A 43 -29.26 16.65 21.97
CA MET A 43 -28.01 15.99 21.60
C MET A 43 -27.98 14.52 22.04
N GLY A 44 -28.45 14.23 23.26
CA GLY A 44 -28.57 12.87 23.78
C GLY A 44 -29.50 11.99 22.94
N ALA A 45 -30.58 12.55 22.39
CA ALA A 45 -31.47 11.83 21.48
C ALA A 45 -30.76 11.43 20.18
N LEU A 46 -29.95 12.32 19.59
CA LEU A 46 -29.18 12.00 18.37
C LEU A 46 -28.10 10.94 18.63
N VAL A 47 -27.38 11.04 19.76
CA VAL A 47 -26.35 10.06 20.14
C VAL A 47 -26.97 8.67 20.34
N ASN A 48 -28.11 8.60 21.04
CA ASN A 48 -28.75 7.34 21.40
C ASN A 48 -29.68 6.78 20.32
N SER A 49 -29.86 7.48 19.19
CA SER A 49 -30.67 7.00 18.08
C SER A 49 -30.24 5.59 17.63
N PRO A 50 -31.19 4.67 17.42
CA PRO A 50 -30.90 3.31 16.93
C PRO A 50 -30.48 3.29 15.46
N VAL A 51 -30.77 4.37 14.71
CA VAL A 51 -30.46 4.49 13.28
C VAL A 51 -29.51 5.67 13.01
N PRO A 52 -28.64 5.57 11.99
CA PRO A 52 -27.87 6.71 11.51
C PRO A 52 -28.79 7.80 10.98
N TRP A 53 -28.58 9.03 11.43
CA TRP A 53 -29.31 10.22 10.97
C TRP A 53 -28.53 11.02 9.90
N PHE A 54 -27.49 10.42 9.32
CA PHE A 54 -26.67 10.99 8.26
C PHE A 54 -26.20 9.89 7.29
N LYS A 55 -25.71 10.33 6.13
CA LYS A 55 -25.03 9.49 5.15
C LYS A 55 -23.56 9.87 5.11
N VAL A 56 -22.67 8.88 5.17
CA VAL A 56 -21.24 9.10 4.95
C VAL A 56 -20.93 8.86 3.48
N LEU A 57 -20.36 9.87 2.83
CA LEU A 57 -19.84 9.75 1.47
C LEU A 57 -18.32 9.95 1.55
N VAL A 58 -17.58 8.93 1.14
CA VAL A 58 -16.12 9.01 1.02
C VAL A 58 -15.78 9.24 -0.44
N ASP A 59 -15.15 10.37 -0.74
CA ASP A 59 -14.58 10.62 -2.06
C ASP A 59 -13.26 9.84 -2.19
N GLY A 60 -13.34 8.71 -2.89
CA GLY A 60 -12.20 7.82 -3.10
C GLY A 60 -11.04 8.51 -3.83
N ASP A 61 -11.33 9.38 -4.80
CA ASP A 61 -10.31 10.06 -5.61
C ASP A 61 -9.57 11.11 -4.79
N VAL A 62 -10.27 11.83 -3.90
CA VAL A 62 -9.64 12.75 -2.94
C VAL A 62 -8.77 11.97 -1.95
N VAL A 63 -9.29 10.87 -1.38
CA VAL A 63 -8.52 10.03 -0.44
C VAL A 63 -7.24 9.52 -1.10
N GLN A 64 -7.33 8.98 -2.31
CA GLN A 64 -6.16 8.50 -3.06
C GLN A 64 -5.13 9.61 -3.29
N ARG A 65 -5.57 10.81 -3.71
CA ARG A 65 -4.68 11.96 -3.89
C ARG A 65 -4.02 12.45 -2.60
N LEU A 66 -4.68 12.30 -1.46
CA LEU A 66 -4.11 12.64 -0.15
C LEU A 66 -3.09 11.59 0.29
N LEU A 67 -3.38 10.30 0.07
CA LEU A 67 -2.48 9.20 0.42
C LEU A 67 -1.23 9.17 -0.48
N SER A 68 -1.35 9.52 -1.75
CA SER A 68 -0.23 9.57 -2.70
C SER A 68 0.78 10.68 -2.37
N ARG A 69 0.43 11.65 -1.52
CA ARG A 69 1.34 12.71 -1.07
C ARG A 69 2.15 12.33 0.17
N THR A 70 1.73 11.29 0.89
CA THR A 70 2.31 10.90 2.19
C THR A 70 3.07 9.59 2.12
N ARG A 71 2.76 8.71 1.15
CA ARG A 71 3.55 7.52 0.88
C ARG A 71 4.75 7.91 0.02
N ASP A 72 5.92 7.42 0.41
CA ASP A 72 7.15 7.49 -0.37
C ASP A 72 6.83 6.90 -1.75
N SER A 73 6.67 7.76 -2.76
CA SER A 73 6.20 7.36 -4.10
C SER A 73 7.08 6.26 -4.67
N ASP A 74 8.35 6.34 -4.32
CA ASP A 74 9.41 5.48 -4.80
C ASP A 74 9.25 4.07 -4.21
N GLU A 75 8.84 3.92 -2.94
CA GLU A 75 8.60 2.60 -2.35
C GLU A 75 7.37 1.92 -2.98
N GLU A 76 6.26 2.64 -3.15
CA GLU A 76 5.06 2.05 -3.78
C GLU A 76 5.29 1.74 -5.27
N GLU A 77 6.10 2.54 -5.96
CA GLU A 77 6.54 2.25 -7.32
C GLU A 77 7.44 1.00 -7.36
N GLN A 78 8.40 0.87 -6.43
CA GLN A 78 9.23 -0.33 -6.30
C GLN A 78 8.40 -1.58 -6.01
N ILE A 79 7.43 -1.52 -5.08
CA ILE A 79 6.53 -2.64 -4.79
C ILE A 79 5.73 -3.01 -6.04
N SER A 80 5.16 -2.02 -6.71
CA SER A 80 4.35 -2.24 -7.92
C SER A 80 5.17 -2.85 -9.05
N ARG A 81 6.39 -2.37 -9.26
CA ARG A 81 7.35 -2.91 -10.23
C ARG A 81 7.74 -4.35 -9.88
N ALA A 82 8.13 -4.61 -8.64
CA ALA A 82 8.50 -5.93 -8.16
C ALA A 82 7.35 -6.95 -8.34
N LEU A 83 6.11 -6.56 -8.02
CA LEU A 83 4.95 -7.42 -8.20
C LEU A 83 4.68 -7.74 -9.67
N ARG A 84 4.80 -6.77 -10.58
CA ARG A 84 4.66 -6.97 -12.03
C ARG A 84 5.73 -7.92 -12.58
N LEU A 85 6.95 -7.84 -12.06
CA LEU A 85 8.06 -8.74 -12.40
C LEU A 85 7.95 -10.12 -11.74
N GLY A 86 6.96 -10.34 -10.88
CA GLY A 86 6.66 -11.65 -10.31
C GLY A 86 7.28 -11.91 -8.93
N ALA A 87 7.55 -10.88 -8.13
CA ALA A 87 7.97 -11.03 -6.73
C ALA A 87 7.03 -11.93 -5.92
N SER A 88 7.56 -12.83 -5.10
CA SER A 88 6.74 -13.69 -4.25
C SER A 88 6.17 -12.91 -3.04
N SER A 89 5.05 -13.36 -2.47
CA SER A 89 4.52 -12.73 -1.25
C SER A 89 5.51 -12.77 -0.07
N PRO A 90 6.26 -13.87 0.17
CA PRO A 90 7.33 -13.88 1.16
C PRO A 90 8.42 -12.83 0.90
N MET A 91 8.84 -12.66 -0.35
CA MET A 91 9.86 -11.67 -0.72
C MET A 91 9.37 -10.24 -0.44
N ILE A 92 8.11 -9.93 -0.77
CA ILE A 92 7.53 -8.62 -0.50
C ILE A 92 7.34 -8.37 1.00
N LEU A 93 7.01 -9.41 1.78
CA LEU A 93 6.96 -9.33 3.24
C LEU A 93 8.34 -9.04 3.84
N GLU A 94 9.39 -9.73 3.38
CA GLU A 94 10.76 -9.54 3.86
C GLU A 94 11.28 -8.13 3.54
N LEU A 95 11.08 -7.67 2.31
CA LEU A 95 11.64 -6.40 1.84
C LEU A 95 10.84 -5.17 2.29
N PHE A 96 9.51 -5.28 2.34
CA PHE A 96 8.60 -4.14 2.55
C PHE A 96 7.67 -4.28 3.75
N GLY A 97 7.73 -5.39 4.50
CA GLY A 97 6.88 -5.61 5.68
C GLY A 97 5.40 -5.86 5.38
N LEU A 98 5.03 -6.06 4.12
CA LEU A 98 3.64 -6.22 3.70
C LEU A 98 3.15 -7.65 3.86
N SER A 99 2.01 -7.81 4.53
CA SER A 99 1.41 -9.13 4.75
C SER A 99 0.97 -9.78 3.43
N PRO A 100 0.90 -11.13 3.35
CA PRO A 100 0.41 -11.83 2.16
C PRO A 100 -1.00 -11.40 1.73
N LYS A 101 -1.85 -10.97 2.68
CA LYS A 101 -3.19 -10.46 2.38
C LYS A 101 -3.14 -9.12 1.65
N GLU A 102 -2.29 -8.20 2.10
CA GLU A 102 -2.09 -6.91 1.43
C GLU A 102 -1.45 -7.08 0.04
N VAL A 103 -0.51 -8.03 -0.10
CA VAL A 103 0.08 -8.39 -1.39
C VAL A 103 -0.98 -8.92 -2.36
N ALA A 104 -1.89 -9.78 -1.89
CA ALA A 104 -2.99 -10.30 -2.72
C ALA A 104 -3.89 -9.18 -3.25
N ILE A 105 -4.28 -8.23 -2.37
CA ILE A 105 -5.09 -7.07 -2.75
C ILE A 105 -4.38 -6.23 -3.82
N ARG A 106 -3.08 -5.92 -3.63
CA ARG A 106 -2.30 -5.15 -4.60
C ARG A 106 -2.18 -5.86 -5.94
N ARG A 107 -1.97 -7.17 -5.96
CA ARG A 107 -1.93 -7.96 -7.20
C ARG A 107 -3.24 -7.85 -7.97
N THR A 108 -4.37 -7.91 -7.28
CA THR A 108 -5.69 -7.71 -7.88
C THR A 108 -5.82 -6.30 -8.46
N MET A 109 -5.40 -5.26 -7.73
CA MET A 109 -5.42 -3.87 -8.20
C MET A 109 -4.55 -3.65 -9.45
N LEU A 110 -3.40 -4.31 -9.52
CA LEU A 110 -2.47 -4.23 -10.66
C LEU A 110 -2.90 -5.10 -11.86
N GLY A 111 -4.00 -5.86 -11.74
CA GLY A 111 -4.47 -6.76 -12.79
C GLY A 111 -3.56 -7.97 -13.05
N ILE A 112 -2.73 -8.36 -12.07
CA ILE A 112 -1.77 -9.45 -12.21
C ILE A 112 -2.52 -10.79 -12.11
N PRO A 113 -2.48 -11.66 -13.15
CA PRO A 113 -3.21 -12.91 -13.15
C PRO A 113 -2.63 -13.89 -12.11
N TYR A 114 -3.51 -14.68 -11.50
CA TYR A 114 -3.10 -15.74 -10.59
C TYR A 114 -2.55 -16.93 -11.39
N ARG A 115 -1.22 -17.10 -11.38
CA ARG A 115 -0.59 -18.27 -12.01
C ARG A 115 -0.71 -19.49 -11.12
N LYS A 116 -1.07 -20.62 -11.71
CA LYS A 116 -1.04 -21.94 -11.06
C LYS A 116 0.15 -22.74 -11.58
N GLY A 117 0.82 -23.47 -10.69
CA GLY A 117 1.95 -24.34 -11.02
C GLY A 117 3.29 -23.86 -10.46
N ARG A 118 4.27 -24.77 -10.38
CA ARG A 118 5.65 -24.42 -10.04
C ARG A 118 6.31 -23.69 -11.21
N TRP A 119 7.20 -22.77 -10.88
CA TRP A 119 8.06 -22.17 -11.88
C TRP A 119 9.05 -23.21 -12.41
N PRO A 120 9.36 -23.19 -13.71
CA PRO A 120 10.43 -24.03 -14.24
C PRO A 120 11.76 -23.65 -13.59
N THR A 121 12.66 -24.61 -13.43
CA THR A 121 14.03 -24.34 -13.00
C THR A 121 14.74 -23.51 -14.06
N VAL A 122 15.61 -22.59 -13.63
CA VAL A 122 16.47 -21.82 -14.55
C VAL A 122 17.41 -22.81 -15.24
N SER A 123 17.58 -22.69 -16.55
CA SER A 123 18.56 -23.49 -17.28
C SER A 123 19.98 -23.02 -16.98
N GLN A 124 20.97 -23.89 -17.13
CA GLN A 124 22.39 -23.53 -16.94
C GLN A 124 22.81 -22.34 -17.80
N ASP A 125 22.35 -22.28 -19.06
CA ASP A 125 22.60 -21.14 -19.95
C ASP A 125 21.94 -19.85 -19.44
N GLY A 126 20.77 -19.96 -18.81
CA GLY A 126 20.07 -18.83 -18.19
C GLY A 126 20.80 -18.31 -16.95
N GLU A 127 21.28 -19.22 -16.10
CA GLU A 127 22.09 -18.86 -14.93
C GLU A 127 23.38 -18.14 -15.33
N MET A 128 24.07 -18.61 -16.37
CA MET A 128 25.29 -17.97 -16.88
C MET A 128 25.03 -16.55 -17.41
N ARG A 129 23.90 -16.33 -18.11
CA ARG A 129 23.51 -14.99 -18.55
C ARG A 129 23.17 -14.07 -17.39
N LEU A 130 22.41 -14.58 -16.41
CA LEU A 130 22.08 -13.82 -15.21
C LEU A 130 23.33 -13.46 -14.41
N TRP A 131 24.32 -14.36 -14.30
CA TRP A 131 25.59 -14.06 -13.67
C TRP A 131 26.33 -12.91 -14.37
N GLY A 132 26.37 -12.93 -15.70
CA GLY A 132 26.92 -11.83 -16.50
C GLY A 132 26.19 -10.49 -16.26
N HIS A 133 24.86 -10.51 -16.17
CA HIS A 133 24.07 -9.33 -15.82
C HIS A 133 24.35 -8.84 -14.40
N TRP A 134 24.44 -9.75 -13.44
CA TRP A 134 24.74 -9.45 -12.05
C TRP A 134 26.06 -8.71 -11.90
N VAL A 135 27.17 -9.30 -12.37
CA VAL A 135 28.51 -8.68 -12.27
C VAL A 135 28.59 -7.32 -12.95
N ARG A 136 27.87 -7.13 -14.06
CA ARG A 136 27.82 -5.85 -14.78
C ARG A 136 27.01 -4.81 -13.99
N LEU A 137 25.78 -5.15 -13.63
CA LEU A 137 24.83 -4.21 -13.02
C LEU A 137 25.22 -3.84 -11.59
N THR A 138 25.79 -4.75 -10.81
CA THR A 138 26.28 -4.44 -9.46
C THR A 138 27.41 -3.40 -9.50
N LYS A 139 28.30 -3.49 -10.48
CA LYS A 139 29.36 -2.49 -10.70
C LYS A 139 28.82 -1.16 -11.23
N GLU A 140 27.88 -1.20 -12.16
CA GLU A 140 27.30 0.03 -12.75
C GLU A 140 26.49 0.84 -11.74
N LEU A 141 25.84 0.17 -10.78
CA LEU A 141 24.96 0.78 -9.78
C LEU A 141 25.61 0.97 -8.40
N ASP A 142 26.89 0.60 -8.24
CA ASP A 142 27.60 0.60 -6.95
C ASP A 142 26.77 -0.09 -5.85
N THR A 143 26.30 -1.30 -6.16
CA THR A 143 25.31 -2.01 -5.33
C THR A 143 25.95 -2.51 -4.04
N ASP A 144 25.34 -2.14 -2.92
CA ASP A 144 25.66 -2.72 -1.61
C ASP A 144 24.97 -4.09 -1.48
N THR A 145 25.77 -5.16 -1.47
CA THR A 145 25.26 -6.54 -1.34
C THR A 145 24.70 -6.84 0.05
N GLN A 146 24.99 -6.00 1.05
CA GLN A 146 24.44 -6.10 2.40
C GLN A 146 23.10 -5.38 2.55
N ASP A 147 22.70 -4.53 1.59
CA ASP A 147 21.39 -3.89 1.56
C ASP A 147 20.43 -4.65 0.60
N PRO A 148 19.43 -5.36 1.13
CA PRO A 148 18.44 -6.06 0.30
C PRO A 148 17.68 -5.14 -0.66
N ARG A 149 17.51 -3.85 -0.34
CA ARG A 149 16.82 -2.89 -1.23
C ARG A 149 17.71 -2.49 -2.41
N SER A 150 19.01 -2.32 -2.19
CA SER A 150 19.99 -2.14 -3.28
C SER A 150 20.04 -3.36 -4.20
N VAL A 151 20.09 -4.57 -3.62
CA VAL A 151 20.07 -5.83 -4.38
C VAL A 151 18.76 -6.00 -5.18
N LEU A 152 17.62 -5.56 -4.62
CA LEU A 152 16.32 -5.62 -5.31
C LEU A 152 16.34 -4.83 -6.61
N GLN A 153 16.96 -3.65 -6.63
CA GLN A 153 17.04 -2.82 -7.83
C GLN A 153 17.77 -3.55 -8.97
N VAL A 154 18.88 -4.21 -8.66
CA VAL A 154 19.63 -5.02 -9.62
C VAL A 154 18.79 -6.21 -10.10
N ALA A 155 18.16 -6.94 -9.16
CA ALA A 155 17.34 -8.10 -9.49
C ALA A 155 16.17 -7.75 -10.42
N MET A 156 15.54 -6.58 -10.24
CA MET A 156 14.48 -6.09 -11.13
C MET A 156 15.00 -5.82 -12.54
N LEU A 157 16.15 -5.15 -12.67
CA LEU A 157 16.76 -4.88 -13.98
C LEU A 157 17.20 -6.15 -14.71
N MET A 158 17.74 -7.13 -13.97
CA MET A 158 18.07 -8.46 -14.50
C MET A 158 16.83 -9.17 -15.03
N THR A 159 15.72 -9.12 -14.28
CA THR A 159 14.45 -9.74 -14.68
C THR A 159 13.86 -9.08 -15.93
N GLU A 160 14.01 -7.76 -16.07
CA GLU A 160 13.56 -7.02 -17.27
C GLU A 160 14.38 -7.39 -18.52
N CYS A 161 15.66 -7.73 -18.34
CA CYS A 161 16.52 -8.20 -19.42
C CYS A 161 16.23 -9.65 -19.83
N GLU A 162 15.68 -10.46 -18.91
CA GLU A 162 15.37 -11.88 -19.13
C GLU A 162 13.85 -12.15 -18.91
N PRO A 163 12.97 -11.72 -19.85
CA PRO A 163 11.52 -11.75 -19.68
C PRO A 163 10.90 -13.17 -19.58
N THR A 164 11.70 -14.21 -19.80
CA THR A 164 11.30 -15.60 -19.58
C THR A 164 11.36 -16.01 -18.10
N LEU A 165 12.08 -15.23 -17.29
CA LEU A 165 12.27 -15.44 -15.87
C LEU A 165 11.46 -14.42 -15.07
N ASN A 166 11.12 -14.76 -13.83
CA ASN A 166 10.47 -13.84 -12.91
C ASN A 166 11.42 -13.44 -11.78
N LEU A 167 11.04 -12.38 -11.08
CA LEU A 167 11.84 -11.78 -10.04
C LEU A 167 12.09 -12.73 -8.86
N ALA A 168 11.14 -13.60 -8.50
CA ALA A 168 11.35 -14.55 -7.42
C ALA A 168 12.44 -15.59 -7.76
N MET A 169 12.54 -16.01 -9.03
CA MET A 169 13.59 -16.93 -9.49
C MET A 169 14.96 -16.24 -9.51
N VAL A 170 15.02 -15.04 -10.08
CA VAL A 170 16.25 -14.23 -10.12
C VAL A 170 16.73 -13.93 -8.69
N TRP A 171 15.82 -13.55 -7.79
CA TRP A 171 16.12 -13.29 -6.38
C TRP A 171 16.72 -14.51 -5.69
N SER A 172 16.17 -15.71 -5.92
CA SER A 172 16.71 -16.93 -5.31
C SER A 172 18.13 -17.27 -5.75
N LEU A 173 18.47 -17.00 -7.02
CA LEU A 173 19.83 -17.20 -7.54
C LEU A 173 20.81 -16.19 -6.95
N ILE A 174 20.42 -14.91 -6.90
CA ILE A 174 21.26 -13.85 -6.33
C ILE A 174 21.56 -14.15 -4.85
N ARG A 175 20.55 -14.56 -4.08
CA ARG A 175 20.76 -14.97 -2.68
C ARG A 175 21.74 -16.13 -2.57
N GLY A 176 21.65 -17.12 -3.44
CA GLY A 176 22.63 -18.21 -3.49
C GLY A 176 24.06 -17.71 -3.75
N TRP A 177 24.25 -16.79 -4.68
CA TRP A 177 25.58 -16.23 -4.96
C TRP A 177 26.15 -15.40 -3.81
N ILE A 178 25.30 -14.67 -3.10
CA ILE A 178 25.69 -13.91 -1.91
C ILE A 178 26.06 -14.87 -0.77
N ASP A 179 25.27 -15.92 -0.56
CA ASP A 179 25.53 -16.93 0.48
C ASP A 179 26.80 -17.75 0.20
N GLU A 180 27.16 -17.93 -1.08
CA GLU A 180 28.40 -18.61 -1.52
C GLU A 180 29.65 -17.70 -1.53
N GLU A 181 29.53 -16.44 -1.10
CA GLU A 181 30.62 -15.43 -1.10
C GLU A 181 31.29 -15.25 -2.48
N LEU A 182 30.54 -15.43 -3.58
CA LEU A 182 31.06 -15.25 -4.94
C LEU A 182 31.20 -13.76 -5.33
N VAL A 183 30.89 -12.84 -4.41
CA VAL A 183 30.80 -11.38 -4.58
C VAL A 183 31.36 -10.66 -3.36
#